data_AF-A0A380KGJ4-F1
#
_entry.id   AF-A0A380KGJ4-F1
#
_cell.length_a   1.000
_cell.length_b   1.000
_cell.length_c   1.000
_cell.angle_alpha   90.00
_cell.angle_beta   90.00
_cell.angle_gamma   90.00
#
_symmetry.space_group_name_H-M   'P 1'
#
loop_
_entity.id
_entity.type
_entity.pdbx_description
1 polymer ?
#
loop_
_entity_poly.entity_id
_entity_poly.type
_entity_poly.pdbx_seq_one_letter_code
_entity_poly.pdbx_strand_id
1 'polypeptide(L)'
;MIDFYKWQDTQTKQALPLAEEMSGKLSPEASTEELYQLIYHFEQEFGERATLTNSHLKDEKEIYALLDYAKSVFSSEQKRQIYDQKLGRIYVSEGILPDVKTIEPPRKQEVKRNWLLISLIGVFLVLSLFLFWIWHLNLFVLLIFMLIAIALILYFMNG
;
A
#
# COMPACT_ATOMS: atom_id res chain seq x y z
N MET A 1 23.95 -1.05 -11.70
CA MET A 1 22.54 -1.10 -11.19
C MET A 1 21.64 -0.94 -12.38
N ILE A 2 20.48 -1.59 -12.39
CA ILE A 2 19.59 -1.56 -13.56
C ILE A 2 18.53 -0.49 -13.36
N ASP A 3 18.38 0.39 -14.33
CA ASP A 3 17.21 1.24 -14.46
C ASP A 3 16.12 0.44 -15.19
N PHE A 4 15.11 -0.03 -14.46
CA PHE A 4 14.00 -0.80 -14.99
C PHE A 4 13.00 0.06 -15.75
N TYR A 5 12.91 1.38 -15.49
CA TYR A 5 12.07 2.26 -16.29
C TYR A 5 12.58 2.36 -17.73
N LYS A 6 13.90 2.27 -17.90
CA LYS A 6 14.57 2.35 -19.20
C LYS A 6 15.14 1.02 -19.70
N TRP A 7 15.08 -0.02 -18.87
CA TRP A 7 15.70 -1.33 -19.10
C TRP A 7 17.16 -1.26 -19.55
N GLN A 8 17.95 -0.46 -18.84
CA GLN A 8 19.36 -0.23 -19.14
C GLN A 8 20.24 -0.35 -17.89
N ASP A 9 21.50 -0.73 -18.07
CA ASP A 9 22.47 -0.59 -17.00
C ASP A 9 22.83 0.89 -16.81
N THR A 10 22.70 1.38 -15.58
CA THR A 10 22.98 2.77 -15.22
C THR A 10 24.44 3.18 -15.45
N GLN A 11 25.41 2.27 -15.32
CA GLN A 11 26.83 2.55 -15.46
C GLN A 11 27.29 2.51 -16.92
N THR A 12 26.91 1.45 -17.65
CA THR A 12 27.36 1.27 -19.04
C THR A 12 26.44 1.97 -20.05
N LYS A 13 25.25 2.40 -19.62
CA LYS A 13 24.16 2.91 -20.48
C LYS A 13 23.75 1.95 -21.59
N GLN A 14 24.14 0.68 -21.49
CA GLN A 14 23.75 -0.35 -22.45
C GLN A 14 22.34 -0.82 -22.12
N ALA A 15 21.50 -0.88 -23.16
CA ALA A 15 20.21 -1.52 -23.08
C ALA A 15 20.38 -3.02 -22.82
N LEU A 16 19.50 -3.59 -22.02
CA LEU A 16 19.50 -5.02 -21.76
C LEU A 16 18.96 -5.78 -23.00
N PRO A 17 19.56 -6.93 -23.37
CA PRO A 17 19.06 -7.75 -24.47
C PRO A 17 17.58 -8.09 -24.26
N LEU A 18 16.77 -8.03 -25.34
CA LEU A 18 15.31 -8.23 -25.34
C LEU A 18 14.46 -7.20 -24.57
N ALA A 19 15.10 -6.27 -23.87
CA ALA A 19 14.40 -5.26 -23.09
C ALA A 19 14.21 -3.92 -23.84
N GLU A 20 14.71 -3.80 -25.07
CA GLU A 20 14.38 -2.68 -25.98
C GLU A 20 12.87 -2.55 -26.20
N GLU A 21 12.15 -3.66 -26.41
CA GLU A 21 10.69 -3.66 -26.53
C GLU A 21 9.98 -3.22 -25.23
N MET A 22 10.70 -3.24 -24.10
CA MET A 22 10.19 -2.88 -22.79
C MET A 22 10.62 -1.48 -22.33
N SER A 23 11.64 -0.91 -22.98
CA SER A 23 12.16 0.41 -22.64
C SER A 23 11.05 1.45 -22.75
N GLY A 24 10.79 2.19 -21.67
CA GLY A 24 9.75 3.21 -21.63
C GLY A 24 8.31 2.71 -21.48
N LYS A 25 8.06 1.39 -21.41
CA LYS A 25 6.73 0.85 -21.05
C LYS A 25 6.45 0.99 -19.56
N LEU A 26 7.48 0.90 -18.73
CA LEU A 26 7.37 1.15 -17.29
C LEU A 26 7.47 2.65 -17.05
N SER A 27 6.38 3.25 -16.55
CA SER A 27 6.34 4.67 -16.20
C SER A 27 6.59 4.88 -14.70
N PRO A 28 7.45 5.82 -14.29
CA PRO A 28 7.60 6.23 -12.90
C PRO A 28 6.30 6.79 -12.28
N GLU A 29 5.33 7.17 -13.10
CA GLU A 29 4.04 7.72 -12.65
C GLU A 29 2.98 6.63 -12.41
N ALA A 30 3.19 5.41 -12.94
CA ALA A 30 2.27 4.30 -12.75
C ALA A 30 2.28 3.80 -11.30
N SER A 31 1.20 3.14 -10.89
CA SER A 31 1.12 2.50 -9.58
C SER A 31 2.05 1.29 -9.49
N THR A 32 2.44 0.93 -8.27
CA THR A 32 3.36 -0.20 -8.04
C THR A 32 2.76 -1.54 -8.50
N GLU A 33 1.44 -1.70 -8.35
CA GLU A 33 0.71 -2.86 -8.84
C GLU A 33 0.73 -2.95 -10.37
N GLU A 34 0.48 -1.84 -11.07
CA GLU A 34 0.53 -1.81 -12.55
C GLU A 34 1.93 -2.15 -13.07
N LEU A 35 2.98 -1.63 -12.44
CA LEU A 35 4.37 -1.94 -12.80
C LEU A 35 4.68 -3.43 -12.60
N TYR A 36 4.22 -4.01 -11.49
CA TYR A 36 4.38 -5.44 -11.22
C TYR A 36 3.66 -6.29 -12.27
N GLN A 37 2.41 -5.95 -12.60
CA GLN A 37 1.61 -6.67 -13.59
C GLN A 37 2.22 -6.59 -14.99
N LEU A 38 2.75 -5.43 -15.39
CA LEU A 38 3.44 -5.27 -16.67
C LEU A 38 4.66 -6.19 -16.80
N ILE A 39 5.46 -6.29 -15.74
CA ILE A 39 6.63 -7.18 -15.72
C ILE A 39 6.20 -8.65 -15.75
N TYR A 40 5.15 -9.00 -15.00
CA TYR A 40 4.59 -10.34 -14.99
C TYR A 40 4.06 -10.75 -16.38
N HIS A 41 3.31 -9.87 -17.04
CA HIS A 41 2.81 -10.13 -18.39
C HIS A 41 3.96 -10.30 -19.39
N PHE A 42 5.00 -9.48 -19.28
CA PHE A 42 6.16 -9.64 -20.14
C PHE A 42 6.88 -10.98 -19.94
N GLU A 43 7.03 -11.43 -18.71
CA GLU A 43 7.61 -12.74 -18.42
C GLU A 43 6.81 -13.87 -19.07
N GLN A 44 5.47 -13.80 -19.05
CA GLN A 44 4.61 -14.78 -19.73
C GLN A 44 4.81 -14.73 -21.25
N GLU A 45 4.76 -13.54 -21.85
CA GLU A 45 4.99 -13.36 -23.29
C GLU A 45 6.37 -13.86 -23.72
N PHE A 46 7.38 -13.62 -22.89
CA PHE A 46 8.74 -14.08 -23.13
C PHE A 46 8.83 -15.62 -23.12
N GLY A 47 8.20 -16.27 -22.14
CA GLY A 47 8.13 -17.74 -22.08
C GLY A 47 7.38 -18.36 -23.26
N GLU A 48 6.28 -17.74 -23.70
CA GLU A 48 5.55 -18.17 -24.90
C GLU A 48 6.41 -18.05 -26.17
N ARG A 49 7.14 -16.93 -26.34
CA ARG A 49 8.03 -16.75 -27.50
C ARG A 49 9.20 -17.74 -27.51
N ALA A 50 9.80 -17.99 -26.35
CA ALA A 50 10.93 -18.92 -26.21
C ALA A 50 10.52 -20.36 -26.56
N THR A 51 9.34 -20.79 -26.10
CA THR A 51 8.80 -22.13 -26.42
C THR A 51 8.44 -22.28 -27.91
N LEU A 52 7.90 -21.24 -28.54
CA LEU A 52 7.52 -21.27 -29.96
C LEU A 52 8.71 -21.28 -30.93
N THR A 53 9.83 -20.65 -30.56
CA THR A 53 11.00 -20.52 -31.44
C THR A 53 12.00 -21.67 -31.32
N ASN A 54 11.80 -22.63 -30.39
CA ASN A 54 12.76 -23.70 -30.08
C ASN A 54 14.19 -23.18 -29.86
N SER A 55 14.28 -21.90 -29.51
CA SER A 55 15.49 -21.14 -29.35
C SER A 55 15.80 -21.15 -27.87
N HIS A 56 16.75 -22.00 -27.46
CA HIS A 56 17.50 -21.73 -26.25
C HIS A 56 18.25 -20.41 -26.48
N LEU A 57 17.57 -19.30 -26.17
CA LEU A 57 18.21 -18.00 -26.08
C LEU A 57 19.36 -18.19 -25.09
N LYS A 58 20.58 -17.94 -25.55
CA LYS A 58 21.83 -18.20 -24.81
C LYS A 58 21.83 -17.55 -23.41
N ASP A 59 20.99 -16.53 -23.25
CA ASP A 59 20.87 -15.66 -22.08
C ASP A 59 19.49 -15.77 -21.39
N GLU A 60 18.66 -16.77 -21.74
CA GLU A 60 17.30 -16.97 -21.21
C GLU A 60 17.26 -16.95 -19.67
N LYS A 61 18.21 -17.64 -19.04
CA LYS A 61 18.32 -17.70 -17.58
C LYS A 61 18.63 -16.33 -16.96
N GLU A 62 19.45 -15.53 -17.63
CA GLU A 62 19.80 -14.19 -17.15
C GLU A 62 18.59 -13.26 -17.26
N ILE A 63 17.80 -13.38 -18.32
CA ILE A 63 16.57 -12.62 -18.52
C ILE A 63 15.52 -12.96 -17.45
N TYR A 64 15.26 -14.24 -17.20
CA TYR A 64 14.32 -14.63 -16.13
C TYR A 64 14.79 -14.16 -14.76
N ALA A 65 16.08 -14.28 -14.44
CA ALA A 65 16.62 -13.77 -13.18
C ALA A 65 16.43 -12.24 -13.04
N LEU A 66 16.54 -11.53 -14.15
CA LEU A 66 16.38 -10.08 -14.22
C LEU A 66 14.91 -9.65 -14.09
N LEU A 67 13.99 -10.40 -14.69
CA LEU A 67 12.54 -10.21 -14.52
C LEU A 67 12.08 -10.55 -13.09
N ASP A 68 12.59 -11.64 -12.50
CA ASP A 68 12.37 -11.97 -11.10
C ASP A 68 12.85 -10.86 -10.17
N TYR A 69 14.03 -10.32 -10.46
CA TYR A 69 14.55 -9.20 -9.68
C TYR A 69 13.67 -7.95 -9.84
N ALA A 70 13.22 -7.63 -11.05
CA ALA A 70 12.29 -6.53 -11.30
C ALA A 70 10.96 -6.70 -10.55
N LYS A 71 10.33 -7.89 -10.62
CA LYS A 71 9.13 -8.22 -9.82
C LYS A 71 9.39 -8.03 -8.33
N SER A 72 10.56 -8.43 -7.84
CA SER A 72 10.91 -8.28 -6.43
C SER A 72 10.99 -6.80 -5.99
N VAL A 73 11.42 -5.91 -6.89
CA VAL A 73 11.50 -4.46 -6.66
C VAL A 73 10.11 -3.85 -6.60
N PHE A 74 9.23 -4.20 -7.54
CA PHE A 74 7.88 -3.66 -7.64
C PHE A 74 6.83 -4.49 -6.86
N SER A 75 7.26 -5.45 -6.02
CA SER A 75 6.31 -6.28 -5.25
C SER A 75 5.62 -5.50 -4.11
N SER A 76 6.12 -4.32 -3.75
CA SER A 76 5.48 -3.45 -2.75
C SER A 76 5.97 -2.02 -2.86
N GLU A 77 5.13 -1.09 -2.42
CA GLU A 77 5.42 0.35 -2.43
C GLU A 77 6.71 0.69 -1.68
N GLN A 78 6.95 0.02 -0.56
CA GLN A 78 8.17 0.23 0.23
C GLN A 78 9.44 -0.16 -0.54
N LYS A 79 9.41 -1.27 -1.28
CA LYS A 79 10.58 -1.74 -2.04
C LYS A 79 10.84 -0.85 -3.25
N ARG A 80 9.78 -0.43 -3.95
CA ARG A 80 9.87 0.56 -5.03
C ARG A 80 10.49 1.86 -4.54
N GLN A 81 10.03 2.41 -3.41
CA GLN A 81 10.59 3.65 -2.87
C GLN A 81 12.10 3.54 -2.57
N ILE A 82 12.56 2.41 -2.02
CA ILE A 82 13.99 2.17 -1.80
C ILE A 82 14.75 2.12 -3.12
N TYR A 83 14.17 1.49 -4.14
CA TYR A 83 14.73 1.42 -5.48
C TYR A 83 14.82 2.81 -6.13
N ASP A 84 13.74 3.58 -6.13
CA ASP A 84 13.66 4.94 -6.70
C ASP A 84 14.64 5.89 -6.02
N GLN A 85 14.81 5.79 -4.70
CA GLN A 85 15.82 6.55 -3.98
C GLN A 85 17.25 6.20 -4.41
N LYS A 86 17.54 4.90 -4.59
CA LYS A 86 18.86 4.47 -5.08
C LYS A 86 19.10 4.96 -6.51
N LEU A 87 18.11 4.83 -7.37
CA LEU A 87 18.19 5.27 -8.77
C LEU A 87 18.37 6.79 -8.86
N GLY A 88 17.61 7.56 -8.07
CA GLY A 88 17.75 9.02 -7.99
C GLY A 88 19.14 9.47 -7.53
N ARG A 89 19.74 8.78 -6.55
CA ARG A 89 21.12 9.06 -6.10
C ARG A 89 22.15 8.86 -7.21
N ILE A 90 21.98 7.82 -8.04
CA ILE A 90 22.85 7.58 -9.20
C ILE A 90 22.72 8.74 -10.18
N TYR A 91 21.49 9.16 -10.50
CA TYR A 91 21.26 10.27 -11.43
C TYR A 91 21.77 11.62 -10.95
N VAL A 92 21.71 11.88 -9.65
CA VAL A 92 22.34 13.06 -9.04
C VAL A 92 23.87 12.96 -9.16
N SER A 93 24.46 11.79 -8.87
CA SER A 93 25.91 11.60 -8.96
C SER A 93 26.46 11.74 -10.38
N GLU A 94 25.64 11.42 -11.39
CA GLU A 94 25.97 11.58 -12.80
C GLU A 94 25.65 12.98 -13.36
N GLY A 95 25.12 13.89 -12.53
CA GLY A 95 24.77 15.26 -12.94
C GLY A 95 23.57 15.36 -13.88
N ILE A 96 22.77 14.30 -13.99
CA ILE A 96 21.57 14.22 -14.84
C ILE A 96 20.38 14.91 -14.18
N LEU A 97 20.27 14.76 -12.85
CA LEU A 97 19.29 15.48 -12.04
C LEU A 97 20.03 16.49 -11.16
N PRO A 98 19.45 17.68 -10.92
CA PRO A 98 19.99 18.61 -9.93
C PRO A 98 20.06 17.90 -8.57
N ASP A 99 21.09 18.21 -7.77
CA ASP A 99 21.24 17.72 -6.40
C ASP A 99 20.11 18.29 -5.53
N VAL A 100 18.95 17.62 -5.58
CA VAL A 100 17.84 17.87 -4.67
C VAL A 100 18.29 17.33 -3.32
N LYS A 101 18.98 18.20 -2.56
CA LYS A 101 19.21 18.00 -1.13
C LYS A 101 17.92 17.49 -0.52
N THR A 102 17.96 16.24 -0.06
CA THR A 102 16.87 15.54 0.63
C THR A 102 15.57 15.46 -0.18
N ILE A 103 15.49 14.45 -1.05
CA ILE A 103 14.25 13.67 -1.13
C ILE A 103 14.08 13.07 0.28
N GLU A 104 13.37 13.80 1.15
CA GLU A 104 12.83 13.18 2.36
C GLU A 104 12.13 11.89 1.90
N PRO A 105 12.38 10.73 2.55
CA PRO A 105 11.58 9.55 2.25
C PRO A 105 10.12 9.98 2.32
N PRO A 106 9.26 9.58 1.36
CA PRO A 106 7.86 9.97 1.40
C PRO A 106 7.38 9.70 2.81
N ARG A 107 7.04 10.78 3.51
CA ARG A 107 6.65 10.72 4.92
C ARG A 107 5.64 9.59 4.99
N LYS A 108 5.86 8.63 5.88
CA LYS A 108 4.93 7.55 6.25
C LYS A 108 3.62 8.20 6.74
N GLN A 109 2.85 8.79 5.84
CA GLN A 109 1.75 9.72 6.14
C GLN A 109 0.39 9.07 5.88
N GLU A 110 0.35 7.79 5.49
CA GLU A 110 -0.92 7.11 5.24
C GLU A 110 -1.36 6.15 6.34
N VAL A 111 -0.46 5.69 7.21
CA VAL A 111 -0.88 4.84 8.34
C VAL A 111 -1.38 5.68 9.52
N LYS A 112 -0.75 6.82 9.82
CA LYS A 112 -1.12 7.66 10.98
C LYS A 112 -2.47 8.36 10.85
N ARG A 113 -2.84 8.80 9.65
CA ARG A 113 -4.12 9.50 9.42
C ARG A 113 -5.31 8.53 9.54
N ASN A 114 -5.19 7.31 9.00
CA ASN A 114 -6.20 6.27 9.19
C ASN A 114 -6.28 5.79 10.64
N TRP A 115 -5.16 5.71 11.36
CA TRP A 115 -5.19 5.35 12.78
C TRP A 115 -5.88 6.40 13.66
N LEU A 116 -5.71 7.69 13.36
CA LEU A 116 -6.42 8.77 14.05
C LEU A 116 -7.94 8.72 13.78
N LEU A 117 -8.34 8.45 12.53
CA LEU A 117 -9.77 8.31 12.18
C LEU A 117 -10.41 7.09 12.85
N ILE A 118 -9.72 5.94 12.85
CA ILE A 118 -10.19 4.72 13.54
C ILE A 118 -10.28 4.96 15.06
N SER A 119 -9.29 5.63 15.65
CA SER A 119 -9.30 5.98 17.06
C SER A 119 -10.46 6.91 17.41
N LEU A 120 -10.76 7.91 16.57
CA LEU A 120 -11.87 8.83 16.79
C LEU A 120 -13.23 8.12 16.72
N ILE A 121 -13.42 7.23 15.74
CA ILE A 121 -14.64 6.41 15.59
C ILE A 121 -14.78 5.46 16.78
N GLY A 122 -13.70 4.83 17.22
CA GLY A 122 -13.68 3.94 18.38
C GLY A 122 -14.11 4.65 19.67
N VAL A 123 -13.58 5.85 19.93
CA VAL A 123 -13.97 6.66 21.09
C VAL A 123 -15.45 7.06 21.00
N PHE A 124 -15.93 7.44 19.82
CA PHE A 124 -17.34 7.81 19.63
C PHE A 124 -18.30 6.64 19.90
N LEU A 125 -17.96 5.43 19.44
CA LEU A 125 -18.74 4.22 19.69
C LEU A 125 -18.81 3.86 21.17
N VAL A 126 -17.67 3.92 21.88
CA VAL A 126 -17.63 3.65 23.32
C VAL A 126 -18.45 4.68 24.09
N LEU A 127 -18.32 5.96 23.75
CA LEU A 127 -19.09 7.02 24.40
C LEU A 127 -20.60 6.87 24.13
N SER A 128 -20.99 6.52 22.91
CA SER A 128 -22.39 6.29 22.54
C SER A 128 -22.99 5.11 23.31
N LEU A 129 -22.27 4.00 23.46
CA LEU A 129 -22.72 2.85 24.25
C LEU A 129 -22.85 3.19 25.73
N PHE A 130 -21.91 3.97 26.27
CA PHE A 130 -21.93 4.41 27.67
C PHE A 130 -23.13 5.31 27.97
N LEU A 131 -23.40 6.29 27.10
CA LEU A 131 -24.57 7.18 27.22
C LEU A 131 -25.90 6.43 27.09
N PHE A 132 -25.97 5.46 26.16
CA PHE A 132 -27.13 4.60 26.00
C PHE A 132 -27.41 3.79 27.27
N TRP A 133 -26.37 3.24 27.90
CA TRP A 133 -26.53 2.49 29.15
C TRP A 133 -27.01 3.36 30.32
N ILE A 134 -26.48 4.59 30.46
CA ILE A 134 -26.94 5.56 31.46
C ILE A 134 -28.42 5.92 31.26
N TRP A 135 -28.85 6.13 30.02
CA TRP A 135 -30.25 6.42 29.71
C TRP A 135 -31.18 5.29 30.17
N HIS A 136 -30.82 4.04 29.87
CA HIS A 136 -31.59 2.87 30.30
C HIS A 136 -31.59 2.69 31.82
N LEU A 137 -30.46 2.96 32.49
CA LEU A 137 -30.38 2.90 33.95
C LEU A 137 -31.32 3.93 34.61
N ASN A 138 -31.33 5.17 34.10
CA ASN A 138 -32.22 6.21 34.58
C ASN A 138 -33.70 5.85 34.36
N LEU A 139 -34.04 5.31 33.19
CA LEU A 139 -35.40 4.84 32.89
C LEU A 139 -35.82 3.72 33.87
N PHE A 140 -34.92 2.80 34.18
CA PHE A 140 -35.17 1.72 35.12
C PHE A 140 -35.40 2.23 36.55
N VAL A 141 -34.59 3.20 37.01
CA VAL A 141 -34.76 3.85 38.31
C VAL A 141 -36.11 4.58 38.39
N LEU A 142 -36.51 5.27 37.33
CA LEU A 142 -37.79 5.98 37.27
C LEU A 142 -38.97 5.00 37.36
N LEU A 143 -38.86 3.84 36.70
CA LEU A 143 -39.86 2.78 36.78
C LEU A 143 -39.99 2.21 38.19
N ILE A 144 -38.87 2.02 38.90
CA ILE A 144 -38.88 1.61 40.32
C ILE A 144 -39.59 2.66 41.18
N PHE A 145 -39.26 3.94 41.02
CA PHE A 145 -39.93 5.02 41.77
C PHE A 145 -41.44 5.05 41.51
N MET A 146 -41.86 4.84 40.26
CA MET A 146 -43.26 4.78 39.89
C MET A 146 -43.98 3.59 40.56
N LEU A 147 -43.35 2.40 40.59
CA LEU A 147 -43.90 1.24 41.29
C LEU A 147 -44.02 1.47 42.80
N ILE A 148 -43.01 2.10 43.43
CA ILE A 148 -43.06 2.46 44.85
C ILE A 148 -44.20 3.45 45.13
N ALA A 149 -44.38 4.46 44.27
CA ALA A 149 -45.46 5.43 44.41
C ALA A 149 -46.85 4.77 44.30
N ILE A 150 -47.04 3.85 43.34
CA ILE A 150 -48.27 3.08 43.21
C ILE A 150 -48.52 2.22 44.45
N ALA A 151 -47.50 1.52 44.94
CA ALA A 151 -47.61 0.70 46.14
C ALA A 151 -48.00 1.53 47.38
N LEU A 152 -47.44 2.74 47.54
CA LEU A 152 -47.80 3.65 48.61
C LEU A 152 -49.24 4.16 48.50
N ILE A 153 -49.70 4.49 47.30
CA ILE A 153 -51.09 4.90 47.07
C ILE A 153 -52.04 3.75 47.42
N LEU A 154 -51.77 2.52 46.94
CA LEU A 154 -52.58 1.35 47.27
C LEU A 154 -52.58 1.03 48.77
N TYR A 155 -51.44 1.20 49.44
CA TYR A 155 -51.35 1.05 50.89
C TYR A 155 -52.22 2.08 51.62
N PHE A 156 -52.15 3.36 51.24
CA PHE A 156 -52.98 4.42 51.80
C PHE A 156 -54.47 4.28 51.51
N MET A 157 -54.85 3.63 50.41
CA MET A 157 -56.27 3.39 50.08
C MET A 157 -56.86 2.17 50.80
N ASN A 158 -56.03 1.22 51.24
CA ASN A 158 -56.45 -0.04 51.87
C ASN A 158 -56.19 -0.10 53.38
N GLY A 159 -55.52 0.90 53.96
CA GLY A 159 -55.31 1.07 55.41
C GLY A 159 -56.21 2.17 55.96
#